data_AF-A0A2H0BAW9-F1
#
_entry.id   AF-A0A2H0BAW9-F1
#
_cell.length_a   1.000
_cell.length_b   1.000
_cell.length_c   1.000
_cell.angle_alpha   90.00
_cell.angle_beta   90.00
_cell.angle_gamma   90.00
#
_symmetry.space_group_name_H-M   'P 1'
#
loop_
_entity.id
_entity.type
_entity.pdbx_description
1 polymer ?
#
loop_
_entity_poly.entity_id
_entity_poly.type
_entity_poly.pdbx_seq_one_letter_code
_entity_poly.pdbx_strand_id
1 'polypeptide(L)'
;MKYKIVLVPFPFDDFSETKVRPAVCLTKKIGKYNHIVIAFITSQTPPDKTPTDIVLEKSDETGLKINSMLRLHRLTTIPFDLIKRQLGQVPAHKKVEIQNKLFRLFGLK
;
A
#
# COMPACT_ATOMS: atom_id res chain seq x y z
N MET A 1 -8.03 7.67 6.84
CA MET A 1 -7.54 6.80 5.74
C MET A 1 -6.19 6.15 6.01
N LYS A 2 -5.26 6.75 6.78
CA LYS A 2 -3.96 6.11 7.08
C LYS A 2 -4.15 4.67 7.59
N TYR A 3 -3.38 3.74 7.03
CA TYR A 3 -3.42 2.29 7.25
C TYR A 3 -4.67 1.55 6.75
N LYS A 4 -5.50 2.18 5.92
CA LYS A 4 -6.58 1.47 5.21
C LYS A 4 -6.03 0.75 3.97
N ILE A 5 -6.54 -0.45 3.73
CA ILE A 5 -6.29 -1.21 2.51
C ILE A 5 -7.43 -0.89 1.55
N VAL A 6 -7.09 -0.40 0.36
CA VAL A 6 -8.03 0.12 -0.63
C VAL A 6 -7.79 -0.50 -1.99
N LEU A 7 -8.83 -0.50 -2.81
CA LEU A 7 -8.75 -0.92 -4.20
C LEU A 7 -8.69 0.31 -5.10
N VAL A 8 -7.65 0.43 -5.91
CA VAL A 8 -7.36 1.62 -6.74
C VAL A 8 -6.86 1.19 -8.13
N PRO A 9 -7.04 2.00 -9.18
CA PRO A 9 -6.28 1.85 -10.40
C PRO A 9 -4.80 2.16 -10.10
N PHE A 10 -3.96 1.14 -10.09
CA PHE A 10 -2.52 1.29 -9.82
C PHE A 10 -1.76 1.13 -11.14
N PRO A 11 -0.89 2.09 -11.52
CA PRO A 11 -0.12 2.01 -12.75
C PRO A 11 0.92 0.88 -12.68
N PHE A 12 1.18 0.24 -13.81
CA PHE A 12 2.39 -0.56 -13.94
C PHE A 12 3.64 0.32 -13.94
N ASP A 13 4.80 -0.30 -13.69
CA ASP A 13 6.07 0.41 -13.58
C ASP A 13 6.53 1.01 -14.92
N ASP A 14 6.04 0.48 -16.03
CA ASP A 14 6.22 1.00 -17.39
C ASP A 14 5.10 1.96 -17.83
N PHE A 15 4.13 2.26 -16.93
CA PHE A 15 2.93 3.06 -17.18
C PHE A 15 2.07 2.61 -18.38
N SER A 16 2.27 1.39 -18.89
CA SER A 16 1.59 0.89 -20.10
C SER A 16 0.11 0.60 -19.85
N GLU A 17 -0.22 0.15 -18.65
CA GLU A 17 -1.57 -0.21 -18.24
C GLU A 17 -1.85 0.24 -16.80
N THR A 18 -3.14 0.39 -16.48
CA THR A 18 -3.61 0.53 -15.10
C THR A 18 -4.48 -0.67 -14.76
N LYS A 19 -4.07 -1.46 -13.76
CA LYS A 19 -4.90 -2.55 -13.22
C LYS A 19 -5.43 -2.16 -11.86
N VAL A 20 -6.65 -2.61 -11.58
CA VAL A 20 -7.28 -2.40 -10.28
C VAL A 20 -6.63 -3.33 -9.26
N ARG A 21 -5.90 -2.77 -8.30
CA ARG A 21 -5.08 -3.54 -7.34
C ARG A 21 -5.25 -3.02 -5.92
N PRO A 22 -5.03 -3.88 -4.91
CA PRO A 22 -4.97 -3.44 -3.52
C PRO A 22 -3.77 -2.53 -3.27
N ALA A 23 -3.94 -1.54 -2.40
CA ALA A 23 -2.89 -0.64 -1.94
C ALA A 23 -3.13 -0.24 -0.47
N VAL A 24 -2.07 0.12 0.25
CA VAL A 24 -2.16 0.67 1.62
C VAL A 24 -2.08 2.19 1.56
N CYS A 25 -3.04 2.89 2.16
CA CYS A 25 -2.92 4.34 2.37
C CYS A 25 -1.90 4.64 3.48
N LEU A 26 -0.82 5.35 3.14
CA LEU A 26 0.24 5.71 4.09
C LEU A 26 -0.02 7.04 4.79
N THR A 27 -0.86 7.90 4.22
CA THR A 27 -1.18 9.22 4.75
C THR A 27 -2.68 9.40 5.02
N LYS A 28 -3.03 10.47 5.73
CA LYS A 28 -4.37 11.06 5.65
C LYS A 28 -4.48 11.84 4.32
N LYS A 29 -5.67 12.40 4.04
CA LYS A 29 -5.86 13.35 2.93
C LYS A 29 -4.94 14.56 3.13
N ILE A 30 -4.26 15.00 2.08
CA ILE A 30 -3.30 16.11 2.08
C ILE A 30 -3.76 17.18 1.08
N GLY A 31 -3.76 18.44 1.52
CA GLY A 31 -4.02 19.60 0.68
C GLY A 31 -5.47 19.74 0.21
N LYS A 32 -5.72 20.81 -0.57
CA LYS A 32 -7.05 21.16 -1.10
C LYS A 32 -7.67 20.06 -1.97
N TYR A 33 -6.84 19.31 -2.70
CA TYR A 33 -7.27 18.25 -3.62
C TYR A 33 -7.39 16.87 -2.97
N ASN A 34 -7.30 16.79 -1.64
CA ASN A 34 -7.48 15.54 -0.89
C ASN A 34 -6.57 14.39 -1.37
N HIS A 35 -5.32 14.68 -1.71
CA HIS A 35 -4.38 13.66 -2.17
C HIS A 35 -4.01 12.68 -1.05
N ILE A 36 -3.74 11.43 -1.41
CA ILE A 36 -3.24 10.40 -0.50
C ILE A 36 -2.04 9.71 -1.12
N VAL A 37 -0.99 9.52 -0.30
CA VAL A 37 0.13 8.66 -0.65
C VAL A 37 -0.24 7.21 -0.33
N ILE A 38 -0.10 6.34 -1.32
CA ILE A 38 -0.40 4.92 -1.22
C ILE A 38 0.84 4.09 -1.56
N ALA A 39 0.90 2.88 -1.01
CA ALA A 39 1.91 1.87 -1.31
C ALA A 39 1.28 0.62 -1.93
N PHE A 40 1.98 0.04 -2.90
CA PHE A 40 1.49 -1.08 -3.69
C PHE A 40 1.41 -2.39 -2.91
N ILE A 41 0.35 -3.18 -3.11
CA ILE A 41 0.25 -4.57 -2.64
C ILE A 41 0.26 -5.52 -3.85
N THR A 42 1.15 -6.51 -3.82
CA THR A 42 1.20 -7.61 -4.77
C THR A 42 0.75 -8.92 -4.14
N SER A 43 -0.05 -9.71 -4.86
CA SER A 43 -0.33 -11.11 -4.50
C SER A 43 0.80 -12.07 -4.86
N GLN A 44 1.69 -11.65 -5.76
CA GLN A 44 2.85 -12.43 -6.13
C GLN A 44 3.93 -12.24 -5.07
N THR A 45 4.51 -13.33 -4.60
CA THR A 45 5.72 -13.35 -3.79
C THR A 45 6.92 -13.60 -4.72
N PRO A 46 7.46 -12.57 -5.40
CA PRO A 46 8.69 -12.72 -6.16
C PRO A 46 9.83 -13.20 -5.25
N PRO A 47 10.80 -13.95 -5.80
CA PRO A 47 11.98 -14.39 -5.06
C PRO A 47 12.77 -13.19 -4.49
N ASP A 48 12.74 -12.06 -5.20
CA ASP A 48 13.47 -10.84 -4.84
C ASP A 48 12.69 -9.98 -3.85
N LYS A 49 12.73 -10.39 -2.58
CA LYS A 49 12.23 -9.58 -1.46
C LYS A 49 13.20 -8.44 -1.17
N THR A 50 12.68 -7.22 -1.13
CA THR A 50 13.45 -6.05 -0.69
C THR A 50 13.40 -5.94 0.85
N PRO A 51 14.37 -5.29 1.48
CA PRO A 51 14.35 -5.05 2.93
C PRO A 51 13.14 -4.24 3.43
N THR A 52 12.44 -3.55 2.52
CA THR A 52 11.27 -2.72 2.81
C THR A 52 9.94 -3.43 2.58
N ASP A 53 9.98 -4.68 2.13
CA ASP A 53 8.77 -5.44 1.85
C ASP A 53 8.15 -5.99 3.12
N ILE A 54 6.83 -5.96 3.21
CA ILE A 54 6.07 -6.42 4.38
C ILE A 54 5.06 -7.46 3.94
N VAL A 55 5.10 -8.62 4.58
CA VAL A 55 4.08 -9.66 4.37
C VAL A 55 2.79 -9.22 5.06
N LEU A 56 1.70 -9.21 4.29
CA LEU A 56 0.34 -9.04 4.77
C LEU A 56 -0.40 -10.36 4.62
N GLU A 57 -0.74 -10.97 5.75
CA GLU A 57 -1.47 -12.23 5.79
C GLU A 57 -2.94 -12.03 5.39
N LYS A 58 -3.54 -13.05 4.77
CA LYS A 58 -4.98 -13.05 4.52
C LYS A 58 -5.72 -13.06 5.85
N SER A 59 -6.64 -12.13 6.02
CA SER A 59 -7.49 -12.05 7.19
C SER A 59 -8.71 -11.19 6.91
N ASP A 60 -9.75 -11.35 7.72
CA ASP A 60 -10.95 -10.51 7.64
C ASP A 60 -10.61 -9.05 7.94
N GLU A 61 -9.63 -8.78 8.81
CA GLU A 61 -9.17 -7.41 9.09
C GLU A 61 -8.55 -6.74 7.85
N THR A 62 -7.74 -7.47 7.08
CA THR A 62 -7.08 -6.93 5.89
C THR A 62 -8.01 -6.85 4.68
N GLY A 63 -9.03 -7.72 4.62
CA GLY A 63 -9.89 -7.89 3.46
C GLY A 63 -9.18 -8.47 2.24
N LEU A 64 -7.96 -9.01 2.42
CA LEU A 64 -7.19 -9.67 1.38
C LEU A 64 -7.61 -11.14 1.27
N LYS A 65 -7.86 -11.61 0.05
CA LYS A 65 -8.26 -13.00 -0.21
C LYS A 65 -7.12 -14.00 -0.07
N ILE A 66 -5.88 -13.54 -0.23
CA ILE A 66 -4.66 -14.34 -0.21
C ILE A 66 -3.53 -13.57 0.46
N ASN A 67 -2.54 -14.30 0.96
CA ASN A 67 -1.32 -13.71 1.49
C ASN A 67 -0.69 -12.84 0.39
N SER A 68 -0.34 -11.62 0.76
CA SER A 68 0.14 -10.61 -0.16
C SER A 68 1.36 -9.91 0.43
N MET A 69 2.04 -9.12 -0.39
CA MET A 69 3.22 -8.37 0.01
C MET A 69 3.05 -6.89 -0.30
N LEU A 70 3.21 -6.07 0.72
CA LEU A 70 3.29 -4.62 0.61
C LEU A 70 4.70 -4.23 0.18
N ARG A 71 4.80 -3.58 -0.98
CA ARG A 71 6.07 -3.11 -1.59
C ARG A 71 6.22 -1.61 -1.29
N LEU A 72 6.90 -1.27 -0.20
CA LEU A 72 7.01 0.13 0.24
C LEU A 72 7.83 1.01 -0.71
N HIS A 73 8.71 0.45 -1.53
CA HIS A 73 9.43 1.20 -2.57
C HIS A 73 8.53 1.62 -3.76
N ARG A 74 7.31 1.08 -3.87
CA ARG A 74 6.34 1.44 -4.92
C ARG A 74 5.27 2.35 -4.37
N LEU A 75 5.63 3.63 -4.26
CA LEU A 75 4.76 4.70 -3.76
C LEU A 75 4.18 5.50 -4.91
N THR A 76 2.91 5.90 -4.77
CA THR A 76 2.31 6.88 -5.66
C THR A 76 1.34 7.77 -4.89
N THR A 77 1.11 8.97 -5.42
CA THR A 77 0.13 9.92 -4.88
C THR A 77 -1.06 9.95 -5.81
N ILE A 78 -2.27 9.77 -5.26
CA ILE A 78 -3.51 9.79 -6.02
C ILE A 78 -4.54 10.74 -5.39
N PRO A 79 -5.47 11.31 -6.17
CA PRO A 79 -6.71 11.88 -5.65
C PRO A 79 -7.50 10.83 -4.86
N PHE A 80 -8.09 11.25 -3.74
CA PHE A 80 -8.92 10.37 -2.91
C PHE A 80 -10.02 9.68 -3.71
N ASP A 81 -10.60 10.39 -4.68
CA ASP A 81 -11.76 9.95 -5.46
C ASP A 81 -11.42 8.82 -6.46
N LEU A 82 -10.13 8.54 -6.69
CA LEU A 82 -9.71 7.36 -7.45
C LEU A 82 -9.85 6.05 -6.65
N ILE A 83 -10.06 6.12 -5.33
CA ILE A 83 -10.30 4.96 -4.49
C ILE A 83 -11.67 4.36 -4.83
N LYS A 84 -11.66 3.12 -5.33
CA LYS A 84 -12.88 2.41 -5.72
C LYS A 84 -13.63 1.86 -4.50
N ARG A 85 -12.91 1.29 -3.54
CA ARG A 85 -13.46 0.83 -2.25
C ARG A 85 -12.38 0.58 -1.21
N GLN A 86 -12.78 0.57 0.06
CA GLN A 86 -11.95 0.04 1.15
C GLN A 86 -12.16 -1.48 1.25
N LEU A 87 -11.06 -2.24 1.32
CA LEU A 87 -11.08 -3.68 1.56
C LEU A 87 -11.00 -4.01 3.05
N GLY A 88 -10.15 -3.28 3.77
CA GLY A 88 -9.90 -3.53 5.19
C GLY A 88 -8.88 -2.54 5.75
N GLN A 89 -8.11 -2.98 6.74
CA GLN A 89 -7.06 -2.20 7.36
C GLN A 89 -5.83 -3.04 7.69
N VAL A 90 -4.70 -2.37 7.79
CA VAL A 90 -3.46 -3.00 8.23
C VAL A 90 -3.57 -3.36 9.72
N PRO A 91 -3.20 -4.59 10.12
CA PRO A 91 -3.17 -5.01 11.53
C PRO A 91 -2.23 -4.14 12.37
N ALA A 92 -2.56 -3.98 13.66
CA ALA A 92 -1.80 -3.09 14.56
C ALA A 92 -0.29 -3.39 14.60
N HIS A 93 0.08 -4.66 14.69
CA HIS A 93 1.48 -5.09 14.73
C HIS A 93 2.27 -4.74 13.45
N LYS A 94 1.60 -4.68 12.29
CA LYS A 94 2.23 -4.28 11.01
C LYS A 94 2.38 -2.77 10.86
N LYS A 95 1.62 -1.95 11.58
CA LYS A 95 1.73 -0.47 11.47
C LYS A 95 3.10 0.04 11.90
N VAL A 96 3.65 -0.53 12.97
CA VAL A 96 5.01 -0.21 13.46
C VAL A 96 6.05 -0.67 12.45
N GLU A 97 5.89 -1.87 11.89
CA GLU A 97 6.76 -2.41 10.84
C GLU A 97 6.79 -1.50 9.60
N ILE A 98 5.61 -1.03 9.14
CA ILE A 98 5.47 -0.09 8.03
C ILE A 98 6.23 1.21 8.32
N GLN A 99 6.04 1.79 9.50
CA GLN A 99 6.70 3.04 9.87
C GLN A 99 8.23 2.90 9.85
N ASN A 100 8.77 1.85 10.48
CA ASN A 100 10.21 1.62 10.54
C ASN A 100 10.80 1.37 9.14
N LYS A 101 10.10 0.60 8.31
CA LYS A 101 10.56 0.33 6.93
C LYS A 101 10.40 1.54 6.01
N LEU A 102 9.46 2.44 6.27
CA LEU A 102 9.38 3.74 5.58
C LEU A 102 10.55 4.65 5.95
N PHE A 103 10.91 4.75 7.23
CA PHE A 103 12.11 5.48 7.64
C PHE A 103 13.36 4.92 6.95
N ARG A 104 13.51 3.59 6.95
CA ARG A 104 14.60 2.91 6.23
C ARG A 104 14.59 3.18 4.73
N LEU A 105 13.42 3.15 4.08
CA LEU A 105 13.27 3.42 2.65
C LEU A 105 13.79 4.81 2.27
N PHE A 106 13.47 5.83 3.09
CA PHE A 106 13.85 7.21 2.83
C PHE A 106 15.19 7.62 3.46
N GLY A 107 15.92 6.69 4.10
CA GLY A 107 17.19 7.01 4.78
C GLY A 107 17.03 7.98 5.96
N LEU A 108 15.85 8.03 6.57
CA LEU A 108 15.52 8.93 7.67
C LEU A 108 15.85 8.24 9.00
N LYS A 109 16.48 8.98 9.92
CA LYS A 109 16.82 8.54 11.27
C LYS A 109 15.68 8.79 12.26
#